data_AF-A0A1M3NAL7-F1
#
_entry.id   AF-A0A1M3NAL7-F1
#
_cell.length_a   1.000
_cell.length_b   1.000
_cell.length_c   1.000
_cell.angle_alpha   90.00
_cell.angle_beta   90.00
_cell.angle_gamma   90.00
#
_symmetry.space_group_name_H-M   'P 1'
#
loop_
_entity.id
_entity.type
_entity.pdbx_description
1 polymer ?
#
loop_
_entity_poly.entity_id
_entity_poly.type
_entity_poly.pdbx_seq_one_letter_code
_entity_poly.pdbx_strand_id
1 'polypeptide(L)' 'MLFALKMNPSLVAQWGFGATTGDGALIQGQGIGAAPSGKIAYVGIFAGTADFGDGSPRQSANAGAGVNAAVVTRSP' A
#
# COMPACT_ATOMS: atom_id res chain seq x y z
N MET A 1 -9.37 -3.80 0.29
CA MET A 1 -8.09 -4.54 0.42
C MET A 1 -7.23 -4.28 -0.81
N LEU A 2 -5.91 -4.23 -0.64
CA LEU A 2 -4.95 -3.95 -1.70
C LEU A 2 -3.64 -4.68 -1.38
N PHE A 3 -3.03 -5.32 -2.37
CA PHE A 3 -1.82 -6.13 -2.16
C PHE A 3 -0.76 -5.80 -3.21
N ALA A 4 0.52 -5.96 -2.84
CA ALA A 4 1.59 -6.12 -3.80
C ALA A 4 2.33 -7.44 -3.60
N LEU A 5 2.80 -7.98 -4.70
CA LEU A 5 3.64 -9.15 -4.76
C LEU A 5 4.76 -8.87 -5.77
N LYS A 6 6.02 -8.97 -5.34
CA LYS A 6 7.16 -9.02 -6.25
C LYS A 6 7.49 -10.46 -6.56
N MET A 7 7.62 -10.76 -7.85
CA MET A 7 8.08 -12.05 -8.34
C MET A 7 9.37 -11.89 -9.14
N ASN A 8 10.19 -12.94 -9.20
CA ASN A 8 11.24 -13.05 -10.22
C ASN A 8 10.64 -13.51 -11.57
N PRO A 9 11.41 -13.51 -12.67
CA PRO A 9 10.92 -13.98 -13.97
C PRO A 9 10.43 -15.44 -13.99
N SER A 10 10.84 -16.24 -13.02
CA SER A 10 10.37 -17.62 -12.82
C SER A 10 9.12 -17.72 -11.95
N LEU A 11 8.42 -16.61 -11.69
CA LEU A 11 7.19 -16.53 -10.89
C LEU A 11 7.36 -16.95 -9.42
N VAL A 12 8.58 -16.91 -8.90
CA VAL A 12 8.83 -17.13 -7.47
C VAL A 12 8.67 -15.81 -6.72
N ALA A 13 7.85 -15.83 -5.66
CA ALA A 13 7.66 -14.70 -4.77
C ALA A 13 8.98 -14.30 -4.10
N GLN A 14 9.33 -13.02 -4.21
CA GLN A 14 10.45 -12.42 -3.47
C GLN A 14 9.95 -11.77 -2.19
N TRP A 15 8.82 -11.05 -2.29
CA TRP A 15 8.11 -10.47 -1.14
C TRP A 15 6.68 -10.15 -1.51
N GLY A 16 5.80 -10.02 -0.51
CA GLY A 16 4.43 -9.54 -0.68
C GLY A 16 3.92 -8.84 0.57
N PHE A 17 2.94 -7.96 0.39
CA PHE A 17 2.29 -7.27 1.50
C PHE A 17 0.88 -6.81 1.12
N GLY A 18 0.07 -6.53 2.14
CA GLY A 18 -1.27 -5.98 2.00
C GLY A 18 -1.39 -4.66 2.76
N ALA A 19 -2.23 -3.76 2.27
CA ALA A 19 -2.63 -2.59 3.02
C ALA A 19 -3.73 -2.99 4.03
N THR A 20 -3.49 -2.71 5.31
CA THR A 20 -4.42 -2.95 6.42
C THR A 20 -4.72 -1.66 7.16
N THR A 21 -5.84 -1.63 7.90
CA THR A 21 -6.16 -0.56 8.85
C THR A 21 -5.96 -1.05 10.26
N GLY A 22 -5.35 -0.24 11.11
CA GLY A 22 -5.25 -0.53 12.55
C GLY A 22 -6.59 -0.41 13.29
N ASP A 23 -7.53 0.37 12.74
CA ASP A 23 -8.81 0.76 13.37
C ASP A 23 -10.04 0.17 12.66
N GLY A 24 -9.85 -0.71 11.67
CA GLY A 24 -10.94 -1.27 10.87
C GLY A 24 -11.57 -0.30 9.87
N ALA A 25 -10.95 0.87 9.63
CA ALA A 25 -11.46 1.85 8.68
C ALA A 25 -11.43 1.37 7.21
N LEU A 26 -12.09 2.13 6.33
CA LEU A 26 -12.21 1.78 4.91
C LEU A 26 -10.85 1.87 4.20
N ILE A 27 -10.38 0.74 3.64
CA ILE A 27 -9.32 0.69 2.62
C ILE A 27 -9.85 0.06 1.34
N GLN A 28 -9.95 0.88 0.30
CA GLN A 28 -10.27 0.45 -1.05
C GLN A 28 -9.16 0.89 -2.01
N GLY A 29 -8.37 -0.07 -2.47
CA GLY A 29 -7.38 0.18 -3.52
C GLY A 29 -8.07 0.47 -4.85
N GLN A 30 -7.56 1.46 -5.57
CA GLN A 30 -7.99 1.85 -6.91
C GLN A 30 -6.89 1.59 -7.95
N GLY A 31 -5.62 1.65 -7.54
CA GLY A 31 -4.50 1.39 -8.41
C GLY A 31 -3.20 1.13 -7.67
N ILE A 32 -2.28 0.47 -8.36
CA ILE A 32 -0.92 0.22 -7.93
C ILE A 32 0.04 0.50 -9.10
N GLY A 33 1.16 1.15 -8.82
CA GLY A 33 2.25 1.35 -9.76
C GLY A 33 3.60 1.00 -9.14
N ALA A 34 4.52 0.49 -9.94
CA ALA A 34 5.88 0.17 -9.51
C ALA A 34 6.90 0.97 -10.32
N ALA A 35 7.85 1.61 -9.65
CA ALA A 35 8.97 2.30 -10.28
C ALA A 35 10.17 1.34 -10.48
N PRO A 36 11.05 1.59 -11.46
CA PRO A 36 12.29 0.82 -11.63
C PRO A 36 13.20 0.80 -10.38
N SER A 37 13.08 1.81 -9.53
CA SER A 37 13.76 1.91 -8.22
C SER A 37 13.22 0.95 -7.16
N GLY A 38 12.16 0.18 -7.45
CA GLY A 38 11.51 -0.72 -6.49
C GLY A 38 10.49 -0.03 -5.58
N LYS A 39 10.28 1.29 -5.72
CA LYS A 39 9.21 2.01 -5.01
C LYS A 39 7.84 1.61 -5.56
N ILE A 40 6.86 1.48 -4.68
CA ILE A 40 5.48 1.18 -5.04
C ILE A 40 4.58 2.37 -4.68
N ALA A 41 3.73 2.79 -5.60
CA ALA A 41 2.71 3.79 -5.37
C ALA A 41 1.34 3.11 -5.30
N TYR A 42 0.58 3.42 -4.26
CA TYR A 42 -0.81 3.02 -4.10
C TYR A 42 -1.70 4.24 -4.23
N VAL A 43 -2.80 4.07 -4.95
CA VAL A 43 -3.87 5.05 -5.01
C VAL A 43 -5.16 4.36 -4.58
N GLY A 44 -5.92 5.00 -3.72
CA GLY A 44 -7.12 4.39 -3.17
C GLY A 44 -7.93 5.33 -2.30
N ILE A 45 -9.01 4.80 -1.76
CA ILE A 45 -9.76 5.45 -0.68
C ILE A 45 -9.22 4.87 0.64
N PHE A 46 -8.67 5.75 1.47
CA PHE A 46 -8.15 5.42 2.79
C PHE A 46 -8.82 6.33 3.81
N ALA A 47 -9.35 5.74 4.87
CA ALA A 47 -9.80 6.43 6.06
C ALA A 47 -8.95 5.98 7.25
N GLY A 48 -8.68 6.88 8.19
CA GLY A 48 -7.96 6.53 9.42
C GLY A 48 -6.48 6.24 9.17
N THR A 49 -5.93 5.32 9.95
CA THR A 49 -4.53 4.90 9.83
C THR A 49 -4.42 3.67 8.92
N ALA A 50 -3.66 3.79 7.83
CA ALA A 50 -3.34 2.70 6.93
C ALA A 50 -1.88 2.24 7.10
N ASP A 51 -1.67 0.95 7.28
CA ASP A 51 -0.36 0.30 7.23
C ASP A 51 -0.20 -0.40 5.89
N PHE A 52 0.88 -0.06 5.17
CA PHE A 52 1.21 -0.62 3.86
C PHE A 52 2.33 -1.66 3.96
N GLY A 53 2.64 -2.17 5.16
CA GLY A 53 3.61 -3.26 5.35
C GLY A 53 5.07 -2.85 5.18
N ASP A 54 5.38 -1.55 5.19
CA ASP A 54 6.74 -1.00 5.20
C ASP A 54 7.23 -0.64 6.61
N GLY A 55 6.44 -0.97 7.64
CA GLY A 55 6.75 -0.68 9.04
C GLY A 55 6.48 0.77 9.44
N SER A 56 5.85 1.57 8.58
CA SER A 56 5.51 2.97 8.85
C SER A 56 4.04 3.25 8.50
N PRO A 57 3.10 3.05 9.44
CA PRO A 57 1.70 3.40 9.24
C PRO A 57 1.53 4.88 8.90
N ARG A 58 0.56 5.19 8.05
CA ARG A 58 0.29 6.54 7.55
C ARG A 58 -1.15 6.92 7.87
N GLN A 59 -1.35 8.11 8.42
CA GLN A 59 -2.67 8.68 8.64
C GLN A 59 -3.21 9.30 7.35
N SER A 60 -4.47 9.03 7.00
CA SER A 60 -5.13 9.71 5.89
C SER A 60 -5.17 11.22 6.13
N ALA A 61 -4.86 12.02 5.13
CA ALA A 61 -4.94 13.49 5.22
C ALA A 61 -6.40 13.98 5.33
N ASN A 62 -7.35 13.15 4.90
CA ASN A 62 -8.78 13.39 5.06
C ASN A 62 -9.27 12.78 6.39
N ALA A 63 -10.04 13.55 7.15
CA ALA A 63 -10.69 13.11 8.39
C ALA A 63 -11.76 12.03 8.17
N GLY A 64 -12.16 11.78 6.91
CA GLY A 64 -13.07 10.71 6.50
C GLY A 64 -12.58 9.96 5.27
N ALA A 65 -13.38 9.01 4.77
CA ALA A 65 -13.06 8.24 3.57
C ALA A 65 -12.94 9.17 2.34
N GLY A 66 -11.72 9.31 1.82
CA GLY A 66 -11.44 10.12 0.63
C GLY A 66 -10.34 9.50 -0.22
N VAL A 67 -10.22 9.97 -1.47
CA VAL A 67 -9.14 9.55 -2.38
C VAL A 67 -7.81 10.08 -1.84
N ASN A 68 -6.87 9.17 -1.64
CA ASN A 68 -5.55 9.43 -1.10
C ASN A 68 -4.52 8.63 -1.91
N ALA A 69 -3.27 9.08 -1.89
CA ALA A 69 -2.14 8.36 -2.50
C ALA A 69 -1.06 8.13 -1.44
N ALA A 70 -0.48 6.93 -1.45
CA ALA A 70 0.63 6.57 -0.58
C ALA A 70 1.76 5.99 -1.42
N VAL A 71 2.97 6.53 -1.27
CA VAL A 71 4.18 5.96 -1.85
C VAL A 71 4.93 5.24 -0.74
N VAL A 72 5.18 3.95 -0.98
CA VAL A 72 5.91 3.08 -0.06
C VAL A 72 7.19 2.61 -0.69
N THR A 73 8.20 2.53 0.16
CA THR A 73 9.54 2.10 -0.22
C THR A 73 9.95 1.04 0.78
N ARG A 74 10.21 -0.16 0.29
CA ARG A 74 10.85 -1.19 1.11
C ARG A 74 12.30 -1.30 0.64
N SER A 75 13.25 -1.20 1.57
CA SER A 75 14.57 -1.80 1.33
C SER A 75 14.40 -3.31 1.25
N PRO A 76 15.11 -3.99 0.33
CA PRO A 76 15.20 -5.46 0.33
C PRO A 76 15.50 -6.03 1.72
#